data_AF-A0A512RQV1-F1
#
_entry.id   AF-A0A512RQV1-F1
#
_cell.length_a   1.000
_cell.length_b   1.000
_cell.length_c   1.000
_cell.angle_alpha   90.00
_cell.angle_beta   90.00
_cell.angle_gamma   90.00
#
_symmetry.space_group_name_H-M   'P 1'
#
loop_
_entity.id
_entity.type
_entity.pdbx_description
1 polymer ?
#
loop_
_entity_poly.entity_id
_entity_poly.type
_entity_poly.pdbx_seq_one_letter_code
_entity_poly.pdbx_strand_id
1 'polypeptide(L)'
;MINRIMFFFLLVFSVNANAQAPAVTDVTDGLLTWVKRLDSDFSKYYKQEKSAQLKESLGFLKQDLEDYMKTRKRLSDSLFRHNVPSGKKDPENLEALKIKMGAVMGRMREVTDLTNRELQAEGDKLNDAIYNVLYGESNQFLSHLEAFLAGYEVTKKDMALDGSTCYSRLQTCLGLINGLQDKIDRKK
;
A
#
# COMPACT_ATOMS: atom_id res chain seq x y z
N MET A 1 -7.37 -53.36 -25.46
CA MET A 1 -8.46 -52.37 -25.29
C MET A 1 -8.51 -51.71 -23.89
N ILE A 2 -7.69 -52.15 -22.92
CA ILE A 2 -7.67 -51.61 -21.54
C ILE A 2 -6.86 -50.30 -21.42
N ASN A 3 -5.82 -50.10 -22.24
CA ASN A 3 -5.00 -48.87 -22.22
C ASN A 3 -5.69 -47.59 -22.71
N ARG A 4 -6.89 -47.66 -23.32
CA ARG A 4 -7.61 -46.47 -23.78
C ARG A 4 -8.56 -45.88 -22.73
N ILE A 5 -8.96 -46.67 -21.74
CA ILE A 5 -9.88 -46.23 -20.67
C ILE A 5 -9.11 -45.44 -19.59
N MET A 6 -7.83 -45.78 -19.37
CA MET A 6 -6.98 -45.11 -18.38
C MET A 6 -6.62 -43.66 -18.77
N PHE A 7 -6.60 -43.34 -20.07
CA PHE A 7 -6.39 -41.98 -20.56
C PHE A 7 -7.62 -41.07 -20.37
N PHE A 8 -8.82 -41.66 -20.35
CA PHE A 8 -10.06 -40.91 -20.16
C PHE A 8 -10.27 -40.50 -18.70
N PHE A 9 -9.77 -41.27 -17.73
CA PHE A 9 -9.85 -40.93 -16.31
C PHE A 9 -8.86 -39.84 -15.87
N LEU A 10 -7.76 -39.62 -16.60
CA LEU A 10 -6.81 -38.53 -16.30
C LEU A 10 -7.31 -37.15 -16.75
N LEU A 11 -8.27 -37.09 -17.67
CA LEU A 11 -8.85 -35.82 -18.16
C LEU A 11 -9.95 -35.25 -17.25
N VAL A 12 -10.55 -36.06 -16.38
CA VAL A 12 -11.62 -35.62 -15.47
C VAL A 12 -11.08 -34.94 -14.20
N PHE A 13 -9.77 -35.07 -13.95
CA PHE A 13 -9.06 -34.38 -12.86
C PHE A 13 -8.35 -33.09 -13.34
N SER A 14 -8.83 -32.45 -14.40
CA SER A 14 -8.63 -30.99 -14.57
C SER A 14 -9.57 -30.27 -13.59
N VAL A 15 -9.29 -30.50 -12.30
CA VAL A 15 -9.98 -29.90 -11.17
C VAL A 15 -9.95 -28.40 -11.40
N ASN A 16 -11.13 -27.78 -11.30
CA ASN A 16 -11.27 -26.34 -11.14
C ASN A 16 -10.20 -25.86 -10.18
N ALA A 17 -9.15 -25.21 -10.70
CA ALA A 17 -8.26 -24.41 -9.90
C ALA A 17 -9.13 -23.25 -9.43
N ASN A 18 -9.82 -23.44 -8.30
CA ASN A 18 -10.40 -22.35 -7.55
C ASN A 18 -9.25 -21.38 -7.34
N ALA A 19 -9.30 -20.25 -8.04
CA ALA A 19 -8.39 -19.15 -7.83
C ALA A 19 -8.47 -18.84 -6.32
N GLN A 20 -7.40 -19.13 -5.59
CA GLN A 20 -7.29 -18.65 -4.22
C GLN A 20 -7.50 -17.15 -4.27
N ALA A 21 -8.37 -16.64 -3.40
CA ALA A 21 -8.60 -15.21 -3.30
C ALA A 21 -7.24 -14.50 -3.17
N PRO A 22 -7.02 -13.40 -3.91
CA PRO A 22 -5.75 -12.69 -3.88
C PRO A 22 -5.40 -12.32 -2.44
N ALA A 23 -4.18 -12.59 -2.01
CA ALA A 23 -3.73 -12.22 -0.67
C ALA A 23 -3.52 -10.70 -0.63
N VAL A 24 -4.44 -9.97 0.01
CA VAL A 24 -4.37 -8.51 0.13
C VAL A 24 -3.82 -8.12 1.49
N THR A 25 -2.69 -7.43 1.48
CA THR A 25 -2.07 -6.78 2.63
C THR A 25 -2.54 -5.33 2.65
N ASP A 26 -3.49 -4.98 3.51
CA ASP A 26 -3.94 -3.59 3.65
C ASP A 26 -2.83 -2.69 4.24
N VAL A 27 -2.03 -2.12 3.35
CA VAL A 27 -0.88 -1.27 3.70
C VAL A 27 -1.29 0.02 4.40
N THR A 28 -2.53 0.49 4.20
CA THR A 28 -2.97 1.79 4.72
C THR A 28 -3.12 1.78 6.24
N ASP A 29 -3.42 0.62 6.82
CA ASP A 29 -3.48 0.44 8.26
C ASP A 29 -2.08 0.48 8.90
N GLY A 30 -1.10 -0.17 8.27
CA GLY A 30 0.31 -0.11 8.68
C GLY A 30 0.88 1.30 8.60
N LEU A 31 0.63 2.00 7.50
CA LEU A 31 1.02 3.40 7.31
C LEU A 31 0.44 4.30 8.40
N LEU A 32 -0.86 4.17 8.68
CA LEU A 32 -1.51 4.98 9.71
C LEU A 32 -0.96 4.69 11.10
N THR A 33 -0.72 3.42 11.42
CA THR A 33 -0.15 3.02 12.70
C THR A 33 1.24 3.62 12.89
N TRP A 34 2.10 3.50 11.88
CA TRP A 34 3.45 4.06 11.93
C TRP A 34 3.44 5.59 12.03
N VAL A 35 2.62 6.30 11.24
CA VAL A 35 2.53 7.77 11.31
C VAL A 35 1.95 8.25 12.66
N LYS A 36 1.00 7.52 13.25
CA LYS A 36 0.51 7.81 14.61
C LYS A 36 1.63 7.68 15.64
N ARG A 37 2.48 6.66 15.52
CA ARG A 37 3.64 6.46 16.39
C ARG A 37 4.67 7.57 16.22
N LEU A 38 4.95 8.00 14.98
CA LEU A 38 5.78 9.19 14.72
C LEU A 38 5.21 10.42 15.45
N ASP A 39 3.90 10.67 15.33
CA ASP A 39 3.27 11.84 15.97
C ASP A 39 3.33 11.80 17.50
N SER A 40 3.02 10.64 18.10
CA SER A 40 2.97 10.47 19.56
C SER A 40 4.34 10.51 20.21
N ASP A 41 5.36 9.95 19.54
CA ASP A 41 6.71 9.84 20.07
C ASP A 41 7.63 10.98 19.64
N PHE A 42 7.09 12.05 19.04
CA PHE A 42 7.85 13.18 18.51
C PHE A 42 8.93 13.70 19.48
N SER A 43 8.60 13.86 20.77
CA SER A 43 9.55 14.35 21.78
C SER A 43 10.70 13.39 22.08
N LYS A 44 10.54 12.08 21.82
CA LYS A 44 11.55 11.04 22.10
C LYS A 44 12.64 10.99 21.04
N TYR A 45 12.34 11.37 19.81
CA TYR A 45 13.30 11.30 18.71
C TYR A 45 13.69 12.66 18.11
N TYR A 46 12.88 13.70 18.34
CA TYR A 46 13.18 15.03 17.83
C TYR A 46 14.50 15.55 18.40
N LYS A 47 15.36 16.03 17.50
CA LYS A 47 16.61 16.71 17.82
C LYS A 47 16.72 17.97 16.99
N GLN A 48 17.11 19.09 17.62
CA GLN A 48 17.13 20.40 16.97
C GLN A 48 18.10 20.43 15.78
N GLU A 49 19.25 19.76 15.91
CA GLU A 49 20.27 19.64 14.87
C GLU A 49 19.79 18.86 13.63
N LYS A 50 18.76 18.02 13.76
CA LYS A 50 18.14 17.27 12.64
C LYS A 50 16.84 17.90 12.14
N SER A 51 16.40 19.02 12.73
CA SER A 51 15.06 19.58 12.49
C SER A 51 14.77 19.95 11.04
N ALA A 52 15.73 20.56 10.34
CA ALA A 52 15.59 20.96 8.94
C ALA A 52 15.43 19.73 8.03
N GLN A 53 16.31 18.74 8.19
CA GLN A 53 16.27 17.49 7.43
C GLN A 53 14.98 16.71 7.70
N LEU A 54 14.56 16.60 8.97
CA LEU A 54 13.32 15.93 9.33
C LEU A 54 12.10 16.61 8.70
N LYS A 55 12.04 17.94 8.72
CA LYS A 55 10.94 18.70 8.11
C LYS A 55 10.87 18.48 6.60
N GLU A 56 12.01 18.47 5.94
CA GLU A 56 12.13 18.24 4.50
C GLU A 56 11.70 16.81 4.13
N SER A 57 12.24 15.78 4.79
CA SER A 57 11.85 14.38 4.55
C SER A 57 10.36 14.13 4.81
N LEU A 58 9.78 14.73 5.86
CA LEU A 58 8.33 14.70 6.08
C LEU A 58 7.55 15.39 4.95
N GLY A 59 8.09 16.46 4.37
CA GLY A 59 7.50 17.16 3.24
C GLY A 59 7.46 16.30 1.97
N PHE A 60 8.55 15.60 1.65
CA PHE A 60 8.59 14.67 0.54
C PHE A 60 7.68 13.46 0.76
N LEU A 61 7.69 12.89 1.97
CA LEU A 61 6.77 11.80 2.32
C LEU A 61 5.30 12.22 2.16
N LYS A 62 4.95 13.44 2.60
CA LYS A 62 3.59 13.99 2.44
C LYS A 62 3.21 14.07 0.96
N GLN A 63 4.09 14.61 0.12
CA GLN A 63 3.85 14.75 -1.31
C GLN A 63 3.64 13.38 -1.99
N ASP A 64 4.51 12.41 -1.73
CA ASP A 64 4.43 11.08 -2.35
C ASP A 64 3.19 10.30 -1.86
N LEU A 65 2.82 10.44 -0.58
CA LEU A 65 1.57 9.88 -0.04
C LEU A 65 0.32 10.52 -0.67
N GLU A 66 0.33 11.83 -0.89
CA GLU A 66 -0.77 12.54 -1.52
C GLU A 66 -0.95 12.10 -2.98
N ASP A 67 0.15 11.95 -3.71
CA ASP A 67 0.18 11.43 -5.07
C ASP A 67 -0.35 9.99 -5.16
N TYR A 68 0.08 9.12 -4.25
CA TYR A 68 -0.41 7.74 -4.15
C TYR A 68 -1.92 7.71 -3.89
N MET A 69 -2.38 8.48 -2.90
CA MET A 69 -3.80 8.58 -2.53
C MET A 69 -4.67 9.09 -3.70
N LYS A 70 -4.24 10.17 -4.38
CA LYS A 70 -4.94 10.71 -5.56
C LYS A 70 -5.02 9.70 -6.69
N THR A 71 -3.93 8.99 -6.95
CA THR A 71 -3.87 7.96 -7.99
C THR A 71 -4.84 6.83 -7.70
N ARG A 72 -4.83 6.27 -6.47
CA ARG A 72 -5.81 5.25 -6.05
C ARG A 72 -7.24 5.73 -6.22
N LYS A 73 -7.55 6.93 -5.73
CA LYS A 73 -8.91 7.47 -5.81
C LYS A 73 -9.38 7.63 -7.26
N ARG A 74 -8.55 8.22 -8.11
CA ARG A 74 -8.87 8.40 -9.54
C ARG A 74 -9.16 7.07 -10.22
N LEU A 75 -8.34 6.04 -9.96
CA LEU A 75 -8.51 4.72 -10.54
C LEU A 75 -9.77 4.04 -10.03
N SER A 76 -9.97 4.00 -8.72
CA SER A 76 -11.19 3.48 -8.10
C SER A 76 -12.44 4.15 -8.69
N ASP A 77 -12.51 5.49 -8.69
CA ASP A 77 -13.64 6.25 -9.21
C ASP A 77 -13.89 5.96 -10.72
N SER A 78 -12.82 5.78 -11.51
CA SER A 78 -12.92 5.42 -12.93
C SER A 78 -13.55 4.03 -13.11
N LEU A 79 -13.06 3.03 -12.38
CA LEU A 79 -13.56 1.65 -12.46
C LEU A 79 -15.05 1.57 -12.12
N PHE A 80 -15.47 2.29 -11.07
CA PHE A 80 -16.88 2.36 -10.67
C PHE A 80 -17.74 3.08 -11.70
N ARG A 81 -17.30 4.24 -12.22
CA ARG A 81 -18.08 4.99 -13.23
C ARG A 81 -18.31 4.22 -14.51
N HIS A 82 -17.35 3.40 -14.92
CA HIS A 82 -17.41 2.64 -16.16
C HIS A 82 -17.93 1.20 -15.99
N ASN A 83 -18.35 0.81 -14.79
CA ASN A 83 -18.81 -0.54 -14.45
C ASN A 83 -17.86 -1.63 -14.99
N VAL A 84 -16.56 -1.42 -14.81
CA VAL A 84 -15.54 -2.34 -15.33
C VAL A 84 -15.73 -3.70 -14.64
N PRO A 85 -15.90 -4.80 -15.39
CA PRO A 85 -16.07 -6.12 -14.78
C PRO A 85 -14.78 -6.55 -14.09
N SER A 86 -14.92 -7.31 -13.01
CA SER A 86 -13.78 -7.98 -12.38
C SER A 86 -13.12 -8.94 -13.36
N GLY A 87 -11.82 -9.22 -13.15
CA GLY A 87 -11.05 -10.06 -14.05
C GLY A 87 -10.44 -9.32 -15.25
N LYS A 88 -10.84 -8.08 -15.53
CA LYS A 88 -10.23 -7.26 -16.59
C LYS A 88 -8.89 -6.69 -16.10
N LYS A 89 -7.79 -7.31 -16.53
CA LYS A 89 -6.43 -6.87 -16.24
C LYS A 89 -6.13 -5.48 -16.85
N ASP A 90 -5.49 -4.64 -16.06
CA ASP A 90 -4.98 -3.32 -16.44
C ASP A 90 -3.55 -3.16 -15.86
N PRO A 91 -2.54 -3.68 -16.56
CA PRO A 91 -1.17 -3.71 -16.06
C PRO A 91 -0.54 -2.33 -15.97
N GLU A 92 -0.98 -1.37 -16.79
CA GLU A 92 -0.44 -0.01 -16.82
C GLU A 92 -0.82 0.74 -15.53
N ASN A 93 -2.11 0.71 -15.17
CA ASN A 93 -2.57 1.36 -13.95
C ASN A 93 -2.11 0.62 -12.69
N LEU A 94 -1.93 -0.71 -12.75
CA LEU A 94 -1.30 -1.47 -11.68
C LEU A 94 0.14 -1.00 -11.46
N GLU A 95 0.93 -0.90 -12.52
CA GLU A 95 2.33 -0.46 -12.43
C GLU A 95 2.43 0.99 -11.92
N ALA A 96 1.53 1.87 -12.36
CA ALA A 96 1.45 3.23 -11.85
C ALA A 96 1.24 3.29 -10.33
N LEU A 97 0.39 2.41 -9.76
CA LEU A 97 0.21 2.33 -8.31
C LEU A 97 1.45 1.81 -7.59
N LYS A 98 2.10 0.78 -8.14
CA LYS A 98 3.33 0.21 -7.59
C LYS A 98 4.46 1.25 -7.55
N ILE A 99 4.66 2.00 -8.63
CA ILE A 99 5.65 3.09 -8.69
C ILE A 99 5.39 4.13 -7.60
N LYS A 100 4.13 4.55 -7.44
CA LYS A 100 3.76 5.55 -6.42
C LYS A 100 3.98 5.03 -4.99
N MET A 101 3.66 3.77 -4.71
CA MET A 101 3.98 3.18 -3.42
C MET A 101 5.50 3.01 -3.21
N GLY A 102 6.25 2.66 -4.25
CA GLY A 102 7.71 2.59 -4.19
C GLY A 102 8.34 3.93 -3.79
N ALA A 103 7.79 5.05 -4.28
CA ALA A 103 8.20 6.39 -3.85
C ALA A 103 7.88 6.62 -2.36
N VAL A 104 6.67 6.31 -1.91
CA VAL A 104 6.28 6.38 -0.49
C VAL A 104 7.23 5.59 0.40
N MET A 105 7.50 4.33 0.05
CA MET A 105 8.44 3.45 0.75
C MET A 105 9.85 4.06 0.84
N GLY A 106 10.33 4.67 -0.25
CA GLY A 106 11.60 5.39 -0.26
C GLY A 106 11.63 6.54 0.75
N ARG A 107 10.59 7.40 0.76
CA ARG A 107 10.48 8.53 1.69
C ARG A 107 10.26 8.11 3.13
N MET A 108 9.60 6.99 3.36
CA MET A 108 9.48 6.42 4.70
C MET A 108 10.85 6.12 5.28
N ARG A 109 11.76 5.51 4.49
CA ARG A 109 13.13 5.22 4.94
C ARG A 109 13.90 6.49 5.34
N GLU A 110 13.77 7.55 4.53
CA GLU A 110 14.40 8.84 4.85
C GLU A 110 13.91 9.41 6.19
N VAL A 111 12.62 9.27 6.51
CA VAL A 111 12.06 9.71 7.80
C VAL A 111 12.49 8.78 8.94
N THR A 112 12.49 7.46 8.75
CA THR A 112 12.88 6.49 9.79
C THR A 112 14.32 6.68 10.24
N ASP A 113 15.24 6.99 9.32
CA ASP A 113 16.66 7.23 9.61
C ASP A 113 16.91 8.44 10.54
N LEU A 114 15.90 9.31 10.66
CA LEU A 114 15.92 10.50 11.52
C LEU A 114 15.24 10.28 12.87
N THR A 115 14.72 9.09 13.12
CA THR A 115 13.98 8.76 14.34
C THR A 115 14.85 8.00 15.36
N ASN A 116 14.23 7.45 16.41
CA ASN A 116 14.89 6.58 17.37
C ASN A 116 14.87 5.11 16.88
N ARG A 117 15.64 4.23 17.52
CA ARG A 117 15.77 2.83 17.09
C ARG A 117 14.45 2.05 17.06
N GLU A 118 13.52 2.36 17.96
CA GLU A 118 12.22 1.69 18.04
C GLU A 118 11.37 2.03 16.80
N LEU A 119 11.20 3.31 16.52
CA LEU A 119 10.45 3.79 15.35
C LEU A 119 11.12 3.43 14.03
N GLN A 120 12.46 3.40 14.01
CA GLN A 120 13.21 2.94 12.87
C GLN A 120 12.90 1.46 12.57
N ALA A 121 12.96 0.59 13.58
CA ALA A 121 12.65 -0.83 13.41
C ALA A 121 11.19 -1.09 12.98
N GLU A 122 10.23 -0.31 13.51
CA GLU A 122 8.83 -0.38 13.08
C GLU A 122 8.66 0.03 11.61
N GLY A 123 9.30 1.13 11.21
CA GLY A 123 9.25 1.62 9.83
C GLY A 123 9.99 0.71 8.85
N ASP A 124 11.12 0.12 9.24
CA ASP A 124 11.86 -0.87 8.45
C ASP A 124 11.01 -2.11 8.21
N LYS A 125 10.36 -2.64 9.27
CA LYS A 125 9.45 -3.79 9.14
C LYS A 125 8.29 -3.50 8.17
N LEU A 126 7.74 -2.29 8.21
CA LEU A 126 6.68 -1.89 7.29
C LEU A 126 7.21 -1.75 5.86
N ASN A 127 8.37 -1.12 5.68
CA ASN A 127 9.04 -1.02 4.38
C ASN A 127 9.34 -2.40 3.78
N ASP A 128 9.80 -3.35 4.58
CA ASP A 128 10.07 -4.72 4.14
C ASP A 128 8.78 -5.44 3.72
N ALA A 129 7.69 -5.24 4.47
CA ALA A 129 6.38 -5.79 4.10
C ALA A 129 5.90 -5.21 2.75
N ILE A 130 6.05 -3.90 2.54
CA ILE A 130 5.72 -3.24 1.27
C ILE A 130 6.60 -3.76 0.15
N TYR A 131 7.92 -3.83 0.37
CA TYR A 131 8.90 -4.31 -0.60
C TYR A 131 8.57 -5.73 -1.06
N ASN A 132 8.28 -6.63 -0.12
CA ASN A 132 7.97 -8.02 -0.44
C ASN A 132 6.71 -8.16 -1.29
N VAL A 133 5.71 -7.28 -1.11
CA VAL A 133 4.51 -7.28 -1.96
C VAL A 133 4.79 -6.66 -3.34
N LEU A 134 5.60 -5.61 -3.41
CA LEU A 134 5.91 -4.93 -4.67
C LEU A 134 6.82 -5.76 -5.58
N TYR A 135 7.82 -6.41 -4.99
CA TYR A 135 8.95 -7.02 -5.71
C TYR A 135 9.18 -8.50 -5.40
N GLY A 136 8.48 -9.07 -4.41
CA GLY A 136 8.59 -10.49 -4.09
C GLY A 136 7.91 -11.39 -5.14
N GLU A 137 8.24 -12.67 -5.09
CA GLU A 137 7.70 -13.69 -6.01
C GLU A 137 6.26 -14.13 -5.68
N SER A 138 5.64 -13.56 -4.63
CA SER A 138 4.30 -13.93 -4.17
C SER A 138 3.18 -13.17 -4.90
N ASN A 139 2.05 -13.84 -5.14
CA ASN A 139 0.80 -13.22 -5.64
C ASN A 139 0.09 -12.42 -4.52
N GLN A 140 0.79 -11.46 -3.92
CA GLN A 140 0.25 -10.56 -2.90
C GLN A 140 0.01 -9.17 -3.49
N PHE A 141 -0.94 -8.44 -2.91
CA PHE A 141 -1.31 -7.09 -3.33
C PHE A 141 -1.43 -6.18 -2.13
N LEU A 142 -1.11 -4.89 -2.28
CA LEU A 142 -1.22 -3.91 -1.20
C LEU A 142 -2.66 -3.40 -1.01
N SER A 143 -3.55 -3.82 -1.90
CA SER A 143 -4.93 -3.35 -1.94
C SER A 143 -5.82 -4.24 -2.80
N HIS A 144 -7.12 -4.14 -2.57
CA HIS A 144 -8.12 -4.79 -3.41
C HIS A 144 -8.15 -4.16 -4.81
N LEU A 145 -7.87 -2.86 -4.91
CA LEU A 145 -7.70 -2.18 -6.19
C LEU A 145 -6.56 -2.80 -7.03
N GLU A 146 -5.40 -3.06 -6.42
CA GLU A 146 -4.28 -3.69 -7.13
C GLU A 146 -4.61 -5.12 -7.57
N ALA A 147 -5.27 -5.90 -6.71
CA ALA A 147 -5.74 -7.24 -7.08
C ALA A 147 -6.73 -7.21 -8.26
N PHE A 148 -7.66 -6.24 -8.26
CA PHE A 148 -8.58 -6.01 -9.36
C PHE A 148 -7.83 -5.69 -10.66
N LEU A 149 -6.88 -4.75 -10.62
CA LEU A 149 -6.09 -4.35 -11.79
C LEU A 149 -5.17 -5.48 -12.28
N ALA A 150 -4.77 -6.39 -11.41
CA ALA A 150 -4.05 -7.61 -11.79
C ALA A 150 -4.93 -8.67 -12.46
N GLY A 151 -6.26 -8.46 -12.52
CA GLY A 151 -7.22 -9.36 -13.15
C GLY A 151 -7.78 -10.42 -12.21
N TYR A 152 -7.72 -10.21 -10.89
CA TYR A 152 -8.37 -11.12 -9.94
C TYR A 152 -9.84 -10.76 -9.75
N GLU A 153 -10.62 -11.75 -9.32
CA GLU A 153 -11.99 -11.55 -8.87
C GLU A 153 -11.99 -10.83 -7.52
N VAL A 154 -12.59 -9.65 -7.45
CA VAL A 154 -12.68 -8.81 -6.26
C VAL A 154 -14.12 -8.35 -6.10
N THR A 155 -14.67 -8.43 -4.88
CA THR A 155 -16.07 -8.08 -4.67
C THR A 155 -16.28 -6.57 -4.70
N LYS A 156 -17.50 -6.12 -5.03
CA LYS A 156 -17.87 -4.70 -4.92
C LYS A 156 -17.68 -4.15 -3.50
N LYS A 157 -17.86 -4.99 -2.48
CA LYS A 157 -17.65 -4.63 -1.08
C LYS A 157 -16.17 -4.33 -0.81
N ASP A 158 -15.28 -5.16 -1.31
CA ASP A 158 -13.83 -4.99 -1.15
C ASP A 158 -13.34 -3.72 -1.85
N MET A 159 -13.83 -3.47 -3.06
CA MET A 159 -13.56 -2.22 -3.79
C MET A 159 -14.13 -0.98 -3.07
N ALA A 160 -15.29 -1.10 -2.41
CA ALA A 160 -15.87 -0.01 -1.63
C ALA A 160 -15.06 0.28 -0.35
N LEU A 161 -14.48 -0.74 0.29
CA LEU A 161 -13.56 -0.56 1.43
C LEU A 161 -12.29 0.17 1.02
N ASP A 162 -11.78 -0.14 -0.18
CA ASP A 162 -10.64 0.55 -0.79
C ASP A 162 -10.93 2.04 -1.01
N GLY A 163 -12.07 2.35 -1.63
CA GLY A 163 -12.47 3.73 -1.94
C GLY A 163 -12.88 4.58 -0.72
N SER A 164 -13.11 3.97 0.44
CA SER A 164 -13.58 4.65 1.66
C SER A 164 -12.56 4.61 2.80
N THR A 165 -12.35 3.43 3.38
CA THR A 165 -11.55 3.26 4.60
C THR A 165 -10.07 3.50 4.31
N CYS A 166 -9.54 2.93 3.23
CA CYS A 166 -8.13 3.14 2.85
C CYS A 166 -7.87 4.62 2.54
N TYR A 167 -8.78 5.27 1.82
CA TYR A 167 -8.71 6.71 1.55
C TYR A 167 -8.70 7.55 2.85
N SER A 168 -9.62 7.29 3.77
CA SER A 168 -9.70 8.01 5.06
C SER A 168 -8.43 7.84 5.90
N ARG A 169 -7.82 6.65 5.90
CA ARG A 169 -6.56 6.39 6.60
C ARG A 169 -5.41 7.21 6.00
N LEU A 170 -5.27 7.21 4.67
CA LEU A 170 -4.25 8.00 3.98
C LEU A 170 -4.43 9.50 4.23
N GLN A 171 -5.66 10.00 4.20
CA GLN A 171 -5.95 11.39 4.54
C GLN A 171 -5.58 11.72 6.00
N THR A 172 -5.81 10.79 6.93
CA THR A 172 -5.39 10.94 8.32
C THR A 172 -3.86 10.98 8.45
N CYS A 173 -3.13 10.13 7.70
CA CYS A 173 -1.67 10.18 7.64
C CYS A 173 -1.17 11.56 7.20
N LEU A 174 -1.74 12.12 6.13
CA LEU A 174 -1.38 13.45 5.62
C LEU A 174 -1.61 14.55 6.68
N GLY A 175 -2.73 14.48 7.41
CA GLY A 175 -3.03 15.41 8.51
C GLY A 175 -2.01 15.32 9.65
N LEU A 176 -1.62 14.11 10.05
CA LEU A 176 -0.62 13.89 11.10
C LEU A 176 0.78 14.38 10.66
N ILE A 177 1.18 14.09 9.42
CA ILE A 177 2.45 14.58 8.87
C ILE A 177 2.49 16.10 8.83
N ASN A 178 1.38 16.75 8.44
CA ASN A 178 1.28 18.21 8.50
C ASN A 178 1.44 18.73 9.94
N GLY A 179 0.77 18.09 10.91
CA GLY A 179 0.91 18.44 12.33
C GLY A 179 2.33 18.27 12.86
N LEU A 180 3.07 17.25 12.40
CA LEU A 180 4.49 17.07 12.71
C LEU A 180 5.35 18.21 12.15
N GLN A 181 5.12 18.64 10.90
CA GLN A 181 5.84 19.79 10.33
C GLN A 181 5.56 21.08 11.12
N ASP A 182 4.31 21.31 11.53
CA ASP A 182 3.94 22.45 12.38
C ASP A 182 4.61 22.39 13.76
N LYS A 183 4.70 21.19 14.37
CA LYS A 183 5.41 20.97 15.64
C LYS A 183 6.90 21.30 15.52
N ILE A 184 7.54 20.95 14.40
CA ILE A 184 8.95 21.28 14.14
C ILE A 184 9.13 22.80 14.02
N ASP A 185 8.25 23.48 13.28
CA ASP A 185 8.35 24.94 13.10
C ASP A 185 8.18 25.73 14.40
N ARG A 186 7.37 25.23 15.35
CA ARG A 186 7.23 25.84 16.68
C ARG A 186 8.43 25.62 17.62
N LYS A 187 9.33 24.70 17.27
CA LYS A 187 10.54 24.40 18.05
C LYS A 187 11.81 25.04 17.47
N LYS A 188 11.70 25.71 16.32
CA LYS A 188 12.75 26.59 15.80
C LYS A 188 12.73 27.91 16.57
#